data_AF-A0A3C0SPZ3-F1
#
_entry.id   AF-A0A3C0SPZ3-F1
#
_cell.length_a   1.000
_cell.length_b   1.000
_cell.length_c   1.000
_cell.angle_alpha   90.00
_cell.angle_beta   90.00
_cell.angle_gamma   90.00
#
_symmetry.space_group_name_H-M   'P 1'
#
loop_
_entity.id
_entity.type
_entity.pdbx_description
1 polymer ?
#
loop_
_entity_poly.entity_id
_entity_poly.type
_entity_poly.pdbx_seq_one_letter_code
_entity_poly.pdbx_strand_id
1 'polypeptide(L)'
;MKETFFKNFTLENLSFALGVAVTSMIIVFGVLLALMLIIKLQSFLLGGDYKKKPTISEKTKEVPVAVKEVDNTVQTVDVNKEYELVAAIMAALSAHTGKSLDELNIKSIKRVNNNSSWRSASIK
;
A
#
# COMPACT_ATOMS: atom_id res chain seq x y z
N MET A 1 -6.68 -2.02 62.03
CA MET A 1 -7.26 -3.17 61.32
C MET A 1 -7.78 -2.83 59.92
N LYS A 2 -8.34 -1.63 59.69
CA LYS A 2 -8.84 -1.22 58.36
C LYS A 2 -7.74 -1.04 57.31
N GLU A 3 -6.60 -0.45 57.68
CA GLU A 3 -5.42 -0.23 56.81
C GLU A 3 -4.88 -1.51 56.14
N THR A 4 -4.70 -2.58 56.91
CA THR A 4 -4.20 -3.87 56.41
C THR A 4 -5.19 -4.56 55.47
N PHE A 5 -6.49 -4.37 55.72
CA PHE A 5 -7.56 -4.92 54.89
C PHE A 5 -7.62 -4.24 53.52
N PHE A 6 -7.54 -2.91 53.47
CA PHE A 6 -7.49 -2.17 52.20
C PHE A 6 -6.21 -2.45 51.40
N LYS A 7 -5.06 -2.58 52.08
CA LYS A 7 -3.79 -2.90 51.42
C LYS A 7 -3.78 -4.28 50.77
N ASN A 8 -4.30 -5.31 51.44
CA ASN A 8 -4.42 -6.65 50.87
C ASN A 8 -5.44 -6.67 49.72
N PHE A 9 -6.61 -6.05 49.92
CA PHE A 9 -7.65 -5.96 48.90
C PHE A 9 -7.19 -5.23 47.63
N THR A 10 -6.44 -4.13 47.76
CA THR A 10 -5.94 -3.38 46.59
C THR A 10 -4.78 -4.07 45.89
N LEU A 11 -3.88 -4.74 46.62
CA LEU A 11 -2.78 -5.50 46.02
C LEU A 11 -3.26 -6.74 45.26
N GLU A 12 -4.27 -7.44 45.79
CA GLU A 12 -4.88 -8.60 45.13
C GLU A 12 -5.52 -8.19 43.79
N ASN A 13 -6.36 -7.15 43.81
CA ASN A 13 -7.01 -6.64 42.61
C ASN A 13 -6.02 -6.08 41.57
N LEU A 14 -4.95 -5.43 42.03
CA LEU A 14 -3.91 -4.92 41.15
C LEU A 14 -3.13 -6.05 40.46
N SER A 15 -2.78 -7.11 41.22
CA SER A 15 -2.11 -8.28 40.68
C SER A 15 -2.98 -9.02 39.65
N PHE A 16 -4.29 -9.10 39.90
CA PHE A 16 -5.26 -9.67 38.98
C PHE A 16 -5.37 -8.86 37.69
N ALA A 17 -5.51 -7.54 37.78
CA ALA A 17 -5.58 -6.65 36.62
C ALA A 17 -4.27 -6.69 35.79
N LEU A 18 -3.12 -6.74 36.44
CA LEU A 18 -1.82 -6.89 35.78
C LEU A 18 -1.71 -8.23 35.06
N GLY A 19 -2.19 -9.32 35.68
CA GLY A 19 -2.26 -10.64 35.08
C GLY A 19 -3.09 -10.65 33.80
N VAL A 20 -4.31 -10.09 33.86
CA VAL A 20 -5.20 -9.98 32.70
C VAL A 20 -4.56 -9.14 31.58
N ALA A 21 -3.92 -8.02 31.92
CA ALA A 21 -3.23 -7.18 30.93
C ALA A 21 -2.13 -7.96 30.20
N VAL A 22 -1.25 -8.67 30.92
CA VAL A 22 -0.19 -9.48 30.32
C VAL A 22 -0.77 -10.63 29.48
N THR A 23 -1.80 -11.32 29.96
CA THR A 23 -2.46 -12.39 29.20
C THR A 23 -3.08 -11.86 27.92
N SER A 24 -3.75 -10.71 27.96
CA SER A 24 -4.33 -10.07 26.76
C SER A 24 -3.27 -9.64 25.75
N MET A 25 -2.13 -9.10 26.23
CA MET A 25 -0.99 -8.73 25.40
C MET A 25 -0.45 -9.94 24.62
N ILE A 26 -0.29 -11.08 25.31
CA ILE A 26 0.18 -12.33 24.69
C ILE A 26 -0.81 -12.82 23.65
N ILE A 27 -2.12 -12.82 23.95
CA ILE A 27 -3.15 -13.26 23.02
C ILE A 27 -3.17 -12.38 21.76
N VAL A 28 -3.15 -11.05 21.92
CA VAL A 28 -3.13 -10.10 20.79
C VAL A 28 -1.90 -10.31 19.91
N PHE A 29 -0.72 -10.43 20.51
CA PHE A 29 0.50 -10.78 19.76
C PHE A 29 0.38 -12.14 19.07
N GLY A 30 -0.18 -13.14 19.76
CA GLY A 30 -0.42 -14.47 19.22
C GLY A 30 -1.35 -14.45 18.00
N VAL A 31 -2.42 -13.66 18.03
CA VAL A 31 -3.33 -13.47 16.89
C VAL A 31 -2.61 -12.83 15.71
N LEU A 32 -1.81 -11.78 15.94
CA LEU A 32 -1.02 -11.15 14.87
C LEU A 32 -0.01 -12.12 14.25
N LEU A 33 0.69 -12.90 15.07
CA LEU A 33 1.60 -13.96 14.63
C LEU A 33 0.87 -15.05 13.84
N ALA A 34 -0.30 -15.47 14.30
CA ALA A 34 -1.12 -16.46 13.62
C ALA A 34 -1.58 -15.96 12.24
N LEU A 35 -2.06 -14.72 12.15
CA LEU A 35 -2.43 -14.09 10.89
C LEU A 35 -1.23 -13.99 9.94
N MET A 36 -0.06 -13.56 10.44
CA MET A 36 1.18 -13.54 9.66
C MET A 36 1.55 -14.93 9.13
N LEU A 37 1.43 -15.97 9.98
CA LEU A 37 1.73 -17.34 9.59
C LEU A 37 0.76 -17.86 8.54
N ILE A 38 -0.53 -17.59 8.69
CA ILE A 38 -1.57 -17.96 7.72
C ILE A 38 -1.32 -17.30 6.37
N ILE A 39 -1.01 -15.99 6.35
CA ILE A 39 -0.72 -15.27 5.11
C ILE A 39 0.53 -15.84 4.44
N LYS A 40 1.59 -16.14 5.20
CA LYS A 40 2.79 -16.77 4.65
C LYS A 40 2.52 -18.19 4.13
N LEU A 41 1.69 -18.96 4.81
CA LEU A 41 1.34 -20.32 4.42
C LEU A 41 0.49 -20.31 3.14
N GLN A 42 -0.52 -19.44 3.07
CA GLN A 42 -1.28 -19.21 1.85
C GLN A 42 -0.38 -18.71 0.71
N SER A 43 0.47 -17.71 0.96
CA SER A 43 1.41 -17.20 -0.04
C SER A 43 2.44 -18.24 -0.48
N PHE A 44 2.73 -19.27 0.33
CA PHE A 44 3.61 -20.38 -0.05
C PHE A 44 2.85 -21.44 -0.86
N LEU A 45 1.63 -21.78 -0.45
CA LEU A 45 0.78 -22.76 -1.15
C LEU A 45 0.22 -22.23 -2.48
N LEU A 46 -0.07 -20.93 -2.57
CA LEU A 46 -0.50 -20.23 -3.79
C LEU A 46 0.69 -19.61 -4.56
N GLY A 47 1.89 -19.65 -3.98
CA GLY A 47 3.09 -18.94 -4.45
C GLY A 47 3.93 -19.67 -5.48
N GLY A 48 3.29 -20.24 -6.50
CA GLY A 48 4.01 -20.69 -7.70
C GLY A 48 4.86 -19.58 -8.35
N ASP A 49 4.53 -18.29 -8.17
CA ASP A 49 5.20 -17.21 -8.90
C ASP A 49 5.35 -15.89 -8.11
N TYR A 50 5.84 -15.93 -6.87
CA TYR A 50 6.32 -14.71 -6.19
C TYR A 50 7.81 -14.78 -5.90
N LYS A 51 8.61 -14.65 -6.96
CA LYS A 51 10.01 -14.24 -6.83
C LYS A 51 10.06 -12.77 -6.44
N LYS A 52 10.15 -12.47 -5.15
CA LYS A 52 10.77 -11.22 -4.66
C LYS A 52 11.60 -11.46 -3.40
N LYS A 53 12.91 -11.31 -3.58
CA LYS A 53 13.93 -10.97 -2.58
C LYS A 53 15.02 -10.18 -3.30
N PRO A 54 15.87 -9.39 -2.62
CA PRO A 54 15.64 -8.56 -1.44
C PRO A 54 16.20 -7.11 -1.62
N THR A 55 15.96 -6.27 -0.61
CA THR A 55 16.62 -5.00 -0.24
C THR A 55 17.99 -4.67 -0.86
N ILE A 56 18.18 -3.44 -1.37
CA ILE A 56 19.48 -2.73 -1.31
C ILE A 56 19.27 -1.24 -0.98
N SER A 57 20.00 -0.84 0.07
CA SER A 57 20.28 0.52 0.54
C SER A 57 21.19 1.31 -0.44
N GLU A 58 20.99 2.63 -0.50
CA GLU A 58 21.92 3.69 -0.93
C GLU A 58 22.92 3.51 -2.11
N LYS A 59 22.79 4.47 -3.03
CA LYS A 59 23.85 5.16 -3.81
C LYS A 59 24.64 4.43 -4.92
N THR A 60 24.61 5.11 -6.07
CA THR A 60 25.72 5.30 -7.02
C THR A 60 25.94 4.25 -8.11
N LYS A 61 25.50 4.66 -9.31
CA LYS A 61 26.13 4.58 -10.65
C LYS A 61 26.40 3.24 -11.33
N GLU A 62 26.22 3.35 -12.65
CA GLU A 62 26.84 2.62 -13.76
C GLU A 62 26.08 1.39 -14.32
N VAL A 63 25.42 1.68 -15.46
CA VAL A 63 24.98 0.76 -16.52
C VAL A 63 26.23 0.36 -17.32
N PRO A 64 26.31 -0.85 -17.90
CA PRO A 64 26.01 -0.98 -19.33
C PRO A 64 25.34 -2.30 -19.80
N VAL A 65 24.29 -2.12 -20.63
CA VAL A 65 24.04 -2.73 -21.97
C VAL A 65 23.97 -4.26 -22.14
N ALA A 66 22.81 -4.78 -22.59
CA ALA A 66 22.67 -5.53 -23.87
C ALA A 66 21.23 -5.99 -24.22
N VAL A 67 20.64 -5.30 -25.21
CA VAL A 67 19.89 -5.75 -26.41
C VAL A 67 18.56 -6.53 -26.26
N LYS A 68 17.44 -5.90 -26.65
CA LYS A 68 16.74 -6.15 -27.95
C LYS A 68 15.66 -5.09 -28.20
N GLU A 69 15.77 -4.46 -29.37
CA GLU A 69 14.88 -3.46 -29.93
C GLU A 69 13.50 -4.06 -30.27
N VAL A 70 12.44 -3.39 -29.81
CA VAL A 70 11.23 -3.19 -30.62
C VAL A 70 11.01 -1.68 -30.63
N ASP A 71 11.44 -1.09 -31.73
CA ASP A 71 11.15 0.29 -32.11
C ASP A 71 9.70 0.35 -32.62
N ASN A 72 8.86 1.08 -31.88
CA ASN A 72 7.83 1.96 -32.41
C ASN A 72 7.61 3.07 -31.36
N THR A 73 8.52 4.03 -31.38
CA THR A 73 8.30 5.45 -31.10
C THR A 73 6.86 5.88 -30.72
N VAL A 74 6.59 6.03 -29.41
CA VAL A 74 6.38 7.32 -28.70
C VAL A 74 6.65 7.07 -27.21
N GLN A 75 7.90 7.17 -26.79
CA GLN A 75 8.19 7.43 -25.38
C GLN A 75 8.09 8.93 -25.12
N THR A 76 7.01 9.35 -24.47
CA THR A 76 7.09 10.37 -23.42
C THR A 76 6.01 10.08 -22.37
N VAL A 77 6.29 9.16 -21.43
CA VAL A 77 5.65 9.27 -20.11
C VAL A 77 6.64 10.00 -19.22
N ASP A 78 6.50 11.32 -19.14
CA ASP A 78 6.87 12.02 -17.93
C ASP A 78 5.87 13.14 -17.62
N VAL A 79 5.07 12.86 -16.58
CA VAL A 79 4.33 13.88 -15.84
C VAL A 79 4.55 13.59 -14.34
N ASN A 80 5.80 13.53 -13.88
CA ASN A 80 6.18 13.51 -12.46
C ASN A 80 5.59 12.36 -11.59
N LYS A 81 5.48 11.14 -12.17
CA LYS A 81 5.18 9.84 -11.53
C LYS A 81 3.78 9.66 -10.90
N GLU A 82 2.71 9.99 -11.62
CA GLU A 82 1.34 9.55 -11.27
C GLU A 82 0.85 8.35 -12.14
N TYR A 83 1.65 7.27 -12.24
CA TYR A 83 1.27 6.09 -13.04
C TYR A 83 -0.05 5.45 -12.60
N GLU A 84 -0.36 5.50 -11.31
CA GLU A 84 -1.62 5.01 -10.75
C GLU A 84 -2.84 5.73 -11.34
N LEU A 85 -2.73 7.06 -11.54
CA LEU A 85 -3.81 7.84 -12.12
C LEU A 85 -4.02 7.48 -13.59
N VAL A 86 -2.93 7.33 -14.34
CA VAL A 86 -2.97 6.90 -15.74
C VAL A 86 -3.62 5.51 -15.86
N ALA A 87 -3.22 4.56 -15.01
CA ALA A 87 -3.77 3.21 -14.98
C ALA A 87 -5.26 3.20 -14.63
N ALA A 88 -5.68 3.96 -13.62
CA ALA A 88 -7.08 4.08 -13.23
C ALA A 88 -7.95 4.68 -14.36
N ILE A 89 -7.47 5.74 -15.01
CA ILE A 89 -8.18 6.37 -16.14
C ILE A 89 -8.27 5.40 -17.32
N MET A 90 -7.17 4.73 -17.67
CA MET A 90 -7.14 3.75 -18.78
C MET A 90 -8.06 2.57 -18.52
N ALA A 91 -8.08 2.03 -17.31
CA ALA A 91 -8.97 0.94 -16.92
C ALA A 91 -10.44 1.36 -16.99
N ALA A 92 -10.78 2.55 -16.48
CA ALA A 92 -12.14 3.08 -16.56
C ALA A 92 -12.59 3.31 -18.01
N LEU A 93 -11.70 3.84 -18.86
CA LEU A 93 -12.01 4.10 -20.27
C LEU A 93 -12.16 2.80 -21.06
N SER A 94 -11.30 1.80 -20.81
CA SER A 94 -11.41 0.47 -21.40
C SER A 94 -12.72 -0.22 -21.00
N ALA A 95 -13.11 -0.15 -19.72
CA ALA A 95 -14.37 -0.69 -19.23
C ALA A 95 -15.61 0.00 -19.85
N HIS A 96 -15.56 1.32 -20.03
CA HIS A 96 -16.69 2.08 -20.59
C HIS A 96 -16.82 1.91 -22.12
N THR A 97 -15.70 1.92 -22.83
CA THR A 97 -15.69 1.91 -24.31
C THR A 97 -15.61 0.51 -24.90
N GLY A 98 -15.29 -0.50 -24.09
CA GLY A 98 -15.07 -1.88 -24.53
C GLY A 98 -13.80 -2.06 -25.37
N LYS A 99 -12.94 -1.04 -25.46
CA LYS A 99 -11.68 -1.08 -26.22
C LYS A 99 -10.55 -1.67 -25.39
N SER A 100 -9.63 -2.36 -26.06
CA SER A 100 -8.42 -2.90 -25.43
C SER A 100 -7.45 -1.78 -25.03
N LEU A 101 -6.54 -2.06 -24.10
CA LEU A 101 -5.59 -1.07 -23.60
C LEU A 101 -4.61 -0.59 -24.69
N ASP A 102 -4.35 -1.41 -25.70
CA ASP A 102 -3.42 -1.10 -26.81
C ASP A 102 -4.02 -0.07 -27.79
N GLU A 103 -5.35 0.07 -27.82
CA GLU A 103 -6.06 1.02 -28.68
C GLU A 103 -6.21 2.41 -28.05
N LEU A 104 -5.85 2.56 -26.77
CA LEU A 104 -6.03 3.77 -25.99
C LEU A 104 -4.67 4.38 -25.65
N ASN A 105 -4.48 5.67 -25.91
CA ASN A 105 -3.26 6.38 -25.57
C ASN A 105 -3.58 7.76 -24.99
N ILE A 106 -3.08 8.03 -23.79
CA ILE A 106 -3.24 9.33 -23.12
C ILE A 106 -2.08 10.24 -23.51
N LYS A 107 -2.38 11.25 -24.32
CA LYS A 107 -1.38 12.22 -24.79
C LYS A 107 -0.90 13.20 -23.71
N SER A 108 -1.80 13.69 -22.85
CA SER A 108 -1.46 14.67 -21.81
C SER A 108 -2.49 14.70 -20.68
N ILE A 109 -2.00 14.78 -19.44
CA ILE A 109 -2.80 15.02 -18.25
C ILE A 109 -2.25 16.28 -17.59
N LYS A 110 -3.12 17.27 -17.36
CA LYS A 110 -2.77 18.52 -16.68
C LYS A 110 -3.73 18.78 -15.53
N ARG A 111 -3.21 18.85 -14.31
CA ARG A 111 -3.97 19.34 -13.15
C ARG A 111 -4.13 20.86 -13.29
N VAL A 112 -5.36 21.34 -13.23
CA VAL A 112 -5.67 22.77 -13.19
C VAL A 112 -5.79 23.22 -11.74
N ASN A 113 -5.14 24.32 -11.37
CA ASN A 113 -5.27 24.90 -10.04
C ASN A 113 -6.68 25.53 -9.87
N ASN A 114 -7.16 25.64 -8.63
CA ASN A 114 -8.47 26.16 -8.26
C ASN A 114 -8.75 27.60 -8.71
N ASN A 115 -7.73 28.33 -9.18
CA ASN A 115 -7.86 29.67 -9.74
C ASN A 115 -7.93 29.69 -11.28
N SER A 116 -8.60 28.69 -11.89
CA SER A 116 -8.72 28.61 -13.34
C SER A 116 -9.93 29.40 -13.86
N SER A 117 -9.75 30.09 -14.99
CA SER A 117 -10.81 30.79 -15.73
C SER A 117 -11.95 29.88 -16.18
N TRP A 118 -11.72 28.57 -16.23
CA TRP A 118 -12.74 27.55 -16.48
C TRP A 118 -13.81 27.51 -15.38
N ARG A 119 -13.43 27.74 -14.12
CA ARG A 119 -14.39 27.76 -13.00
C ARG A 119 -15.30 28.98 -13.06
N SER A 120 -14.79 30.13 -13.48
CA SER A 120 -15.57 31.37 -13.60
C SER A 120 -16.53 31.38 -14.80
N ALA A 121 -16.32 30.52 -15.80
CA ALA A 121 -17.20 30.44 -16.97
C ALA A 121 -18.54 29.73 -16.70
N SER A 122 -18.63 28.89 -15.66
CA SER A 122 -19.86 28.16 -15.31
C SER A 122 -20.78 28.93 -14.36
N ILE A 123 -20.34 30.08 -13.86
CA ILE A 123 -21.12 30.96 -12.99
C ILE A 123 -21.51 32.17 -13.84
N LYS A 124 -22.56 32.02 -14.65
CA LYS A 124 -23.20 33.14 -15.33
C LYS A 124 -24.71 32.95 -15.37
#